data_AF-A0A816H3X4-F1
#
_entry.id   AF-A0A816H3X4-F1
#
_cell.length_a   1.000
_cell.length_b   1.000
_cell.length_c   1.000
_cell.angle_alpha   90.00
_cell.angle_beta   90.00
_cell.angle_gamma   90.00
#
_symmetry.space_group_name_H-M   'P 1'
#
loop_
_entity.id
_entity.type
_entity.pdbx_description
1 polymer ?
#
loop_
_entity_poly.entity_id
_entity_poly.type
_entity_poly.pdbx_seq_one_letter_code
_entity_poly.pdbx_strand_id
1 'polypeptide(L)' 'MFTLQCKSARDISQHSFYPAENEVLLMAATQFKVMGSLDQGSLHIIQLEETTPPFPL' A
#
# COMPACT_ATOMS: atom_id res chain seq x y z
N MET A 1 -0.16 4.05 -11.03
CA MET A 1 0.73 3.94 -9.86
C MET A 1 -0.08 4.21 -8.60
N PHE A 2 0.24 3.53 -7.50
CA PHE A 2 -0.38 3.79 -6.21
C PHE A 2 0.69 4.28 -5.24
N THR A 3 0.35 5.27 -4.42
CA THR A 3 1.18 5.68 -3.29
C THR A 3 0.37 5.44 -2.02
N LEU A 4 0.89 4.61 -1.12
CA LEU A 4 0.16 4.15 0.05
C LEU A 4 0.76 4.77 1.32
N GLN A 5 -0.08 5.39 2.13
CA GLN A 5 0.22 5.74 3.50
C GLN A 5 -0.41 4.68 4.40
N CYS A 6 0.40 3.76 4.91
CA CYS A 6 -0.04 2.62 5.72
C CYS A 6 0.78 2.47 6.99
N LYS A 7 0.20 1.81 7.99
CA LYS A 7 0.78 1.56 9.32
C LYS A 7 0.94 0.07 9.59
N SER A 8 0.19 -0.79 8.91
CA SER A 8 0.16 -2.23 9.17
C SER A 8 1.07 -3.07 8.26
N ALA A 9 1.78 -2.45 7.31
CA ALA A 9 2.66 -3.14 6.38
C ALA A 9 3.79 -3.89 7.11
N ARG A 10 4.13 -5.08 6.59
CA ARG A 10 5.19 -5.93 7.12
C ARG A 10 6.34 -6.00 6.12
N ASP A 11 7.54 -5.67 6.56
CA ASP A 11 8.75 -5.91 5.76
C ASP A 11 8.96 -7.42 5.61
N ILE A 12 9.01 -7.88 4.36
CA ILE A 12 9.29 -9.28 4.00
C ILE A 12 10.56 -9.42 3.16
N SER A 13 11.39 -8.39 3.07
CA SER A 13 12.65 -8.39 2.30
C SER A 13 13.58 -9.54 2.69
N GLN A 14 13.65 -9.88 3.98
CA GLN A 14 14.47 -10.99 4.50
C GLN A 14 13.87 -12.39 4.27
N HIS A 15 12.64 -12.45 3.76
CA HIS A 15 11.89 -13.68 3.54
C HIS A 15 11.53 -13.89 2.06
N SER A 16 12.04 -13.03 1.19
CA SER A 16 11.75 -13.03 -0.25
C SER A 16 12.94 -13.53 -1.06
N PHE A 17 12.67 -14.10 -2.23
CA PHE A 17 13.73 -14.61 -3.12
C PHE A 17 14.62 -13.47 -3.64
N TYR A 18 14.07 -12.26 -3.80
CA TYR A 18 14.78 -11.05 -4.22
C TYR A 18 14.78 -9.99 -3.11
N PRO A 19 15.77 -10.00 -2.20
CA PRO A 19 15.77 -9.11 -1.04
C PRO A 19 15.96 -7.62 -1.37
N ALA A 20 16.43 -7.30 -2.57
CA ALA A 20 16.72 -5.92 -3.00
C ALA A 20 15.46 -5.11 -3.39
N GLU A 21 14.29 -5.75 -3.47
CA GLU A 21 13.04 -5.08 -3.87
C GLU A 21 12.41 -4.25 -2.74
N ASN A 22 12.92 -4.37 -1.51
CA ASN A 22 12.37 -3.74 -0.30
C ASN A 22 10.86 -4.03 -0.17
N GLU A 23 10.48 -5.28 -0.44
CA GLU A 23 9.08 -5.69 -0.50
C GLU A 23 8.43 -5.61 0.88
N VAL A 24 7.25 -4.99 0.91
CA VAL A 24 6.38 -4.94 2.08
C VAL A 24 5.04 -5.59 1.75
N LEU A 25 4.54 -6.38 2.68
CA LEU A 25 3.28 -7.10 2.55
C LEU A 25 2.19 -6.44 3.38
N LEU A 26 1.02 -6.24 2.78
CA LEU A 26 -0.20 -5.85 3.45
C LEU A 26 -1.03 -7.09 3.77
N MET A 27 -1.71 -7.08 4.91
CA MET A 27 -2.65 -8.14 5.25
C MET A 27 -3.84 -8.13 4.27
N ALA A 28 -4.42 -9.31 4.07
CA ALA A 28 -5.65 -9.41 3.29
C ALA A 28 -6.74 -8.52 3.92
N ALA A 29 -7.58 -7.93 3.06
CA ALA A 29 -8.67 -7.04 3.46
C ALA A 29 -8.26 -5.74 4.17
N THR A 30 -6.98 -5.30 4.09
CA THR A 30 -6.61 -3.94 4.48
C THR A 30 -7.43 -2.92 3.68
N GLN A 31 -8.09 -1.99 4.37
CA GLN A 31 -8.97 -0.99 3.78
C GLN A 31 -8.24 0.33 3.58
N PHE A 32 -8.55 1.02 2.48
CA PHE A 32 -7.94 2.29 2.13
C PHE A 32 -8.99 3.31 1.71
N LYS A 33 -8.73 4.58 2.02
CA LYS A 33 -9.45 5.73 1.48
C LYS A 33 -8.62 6.38 0.37
N VAL A 34 -9.28 6.70 -0.75
CA VAL A 34 -8.68 7.52 -1.80
C VAL A 34 -8.57 8.96 -1.30
N MET A 35 -7.33 9.45 -1.23
CA MET A 35 -7.01 10.80 -0.77
C MET A 35 -6.91 11.79 -1.92
N GLY A 36 -6.49 11.31 -3.09
CA GLY A 36 -6.36 12.13 -4.29
C GLY A 36 -5.90 11.31 -5.48
N SER A 37 -5.92 11.95 -6.64
CA SER A 37 -5.31 11.42 -7.85
C SER A 37 -4.56 12.52 -8.58
N LEU A 38 -3.51 12.13 -9.30
CA LEU A 38 -2.69 13.00 -10.11
C LEU A 38 -2.45 12.33 -11.47
N ASP A 39 -2.88 13.00 -12.53
CA ASP A 39 -2.56 12.65 -13.91
C ASP A 39 -1.30 13.39 -14.36
N GLN A 40 -0.29 12.63 -14.78
CA GLN A 40 0.96 13.17 -15.30
C GLN A 40 1.35 12.46 -16.60
N GLY A 41 0.94 13.03 -17.73
CA GLY A 41 1.13 12.43 -19.05
C GLY A 41 0.35 11.10 -19.16
N SER A 42 1.06 10.00 -19.41
CA SER A 42 0.47 8.66 -19.45
C SER A 42 0.39 7.98 -18.08
N LEU A 43 0.77 8.67 -17.00
CA LEU A 43 0.81 8.12 -15.64
C LEU A 43 -0.37 8.63 -14.82
N HIS A 44 -1.23 7.71 -14.40
CA HIS A 44 -2.29 7.96 -13.41
C HIS A 44 -1.79 7.52 -12.02
N ILE A 45 -1.67 8.46 -11.08
CA ILE A 45 -1.20 8.21 -9.72
C ILE A 45 -2.38 8.34 -8.75
N ILE A 46 -2.63 7.33 -7.93
CA ILE A 46 -3.67 7.35 -6.89
C ILE A 46 -3.02 7.32 -5.51
N GLN A 47 -3.40 8.28 -4.67
CA GLN A 47 -2.94 8.37 -3.30
C GLN A 47 -3.96 7.70 -2.36
N LEU A 48 -3.48 6.75 -1.57
CA LEU A 48 -4.29 5.93 -0.67
C LEU A 48 -3.80 6.08 0.78
N GLU A 49 -4.72 6.23 1.73
CA GLU A 49 -4.42 6.18 3.17
C GLU A 49 -5.15 5.00 3.81
N GLU A 50 -4.43 4.19 4.58
CA GLU A 50 -4.98 3.05 5.31
C GLU A 50 -6.01 3.52 6.34
N THR A 51 -7.16 2.86 6.35
CA THR A 51 -8.25 3.13 7.30
C THR A 51 -8.39 2.01 8.31
N THR A 52 -8.77 2.35 9.54
CA THR A 52 -9.18 1.34 10.53
C THR A 52 -10.50 0.71 10.09
N PRO A 53 -10.57 -0.63 9.96
CA PRO A 53 -11.80 -1.30 9.56
C PRO A 53 -12.89 -1.12 10.64
N PRO A 54 -14.18 -1.09 10.26
CA PRO A 54 -15.28 -0.91 11.20
C PRO A 54 -15.46 -2.11 12.15
N PHE A 55 -14.91 -3.27 11.78
CA PHE A 55 -14.88 -4.48 12.59
C PHE A 55 -13.46 -5.05 12.57
N PRO A 56 -12.96 -5.60 13.69
CA PRO A 56 -11.67 -6.28 13.71
C PRO A 56 -11.69 -7.49 12.75
N LEU A 57 -10.59 -7.64 12.00
CA LEU A 57 -10.33 -8.79 11.13
C LEU A 57 -9.87 -10.01 11.94
#